data_AF-A0A7S2B4D6-F1
#
_entry.id   AF-A0A7S2B4D6-F1
#
_cell.length_a   1.000
_cell.length_b   1.000
_cell.length_c   1.000
_cell.angle_alpha   90.00
_cell.angle_beta   90.00
_cell.angle_gamma   90.00
#
_symmetry.space_group_name_H-M   'P 1'
#
loop_
_entity.id
_entity.type
_entity.pdbx_description
1 polymer ?
#
loop_
_entity_poly.entity_id
_entity_poly.type
_entity_poly.pdbx_seq_one_letter_code
_entity_poly.pdbx_strand_id
1 'polypeptide(L)'
;MDIYTLHWPARYTPQSNWGQSLEYDWDLGRRAVPQAASFDEIVTAMNTLITQGKIRGYGACNDNAVGLMGMAGAARRLGVPGPCTMQNDYSLVNRRVEENGLSEASSPAIENAGFMAYNVLAGGMLTGKYGLGSSSSDGPSPAAVDDSNQERSAANQANPRGRMDTRGWGNTLIRYRTDAAREAAVEYAALARKYGMTPTELALRFAAGRPAVTTSLVGHTSLAQLDESIGAFKAAAKGDLPEDLQWEIDRVHLKNRLPLFSNANTGSDWLNEGEIGERIP
;
A
#
# COMPACT_ATOMS: atom_id res chain seq x y z
N MET A 1 3.62 -15.31 -18.29
CA MET A 1 3.95 -14.53 -17.07
C MET A 1 4.03 -15.49 -15.90
N ASP A 2 4.86 -15.23 -14.89
CA ASP A 2 4.91 -16.12 -13.73
C ASP A 2 3.66 -15.90 -12.86
N ILE A 3 3.46 -14.68 -12.34
CA ILE A 3 2.23 -14.28 -11.64
C ILE A 3 1.48 -13.23 -12.47
N TYR A 4 0.16 -13.37 -12.57
CA TYR A 4 -0.75 -12.34 -13.08
C TYR A 4 -1.66 -11.82 -11.95
N THR A 5 -1.60 -10.52 -11.66
CA THR A 5 -2.33 -9.93 -10.54
C THR A 5 -3.52 -9.11 -11.04
N LEU A 6 -4.72 -9.42 -10.55
CA LEU A 6 -5.92 -8.62 -10.77
C LEU A 6 -5.73 -7.26 -10.10
N HIS A 7 -5.61 -6.18 -10.88
CA HIS A 7 -5.10 -4.90 -10.38
C HIS A 7 -5.99 -4.26 -9.31
N TRP A 8 -7.30 -4.38 -9.40
CA TRP A 8 -8.23 -3.98 -8.33
C TRP A 8 -9.53 -4.78 -8.46
N PRO A 9 -10.28 -4.97 -7.34
CA PRO A 9 -11.60 -5.56 -7.40
C PRO A 9 -12.58 -4.70 -8.20
N ALA A 10 -13.35 -5.34 -9.08
CA ALA A 10 -14.47 -4.69 -9.79
C ALA A 10 -15.72 -4.54 -8.92
N ARG A 11 -15.86 -5.35 -7.86
CA ARG A 11 -16.92 -5.22 -6.85
C ARG A 11 -16.66 -4.03 -5.91
N TYR A 12 -17.71 -3.54 -5.25
CA TYR A 12 -17.56 -2.66 -4.09
C TYR A 12 -16.76 -3.34 -2.96
N THR A 13 -15.87 -2.60 -2.31
CA THR A 13 -15.15 -3.04 -1.12
C THR A 13 -14.68 -1.83 -0.30
N PRO A 14 -15.17 -1.65 0.95
CA PRO A 14 -14.99 -0.43 1.75
C PRO A 14 -13.53 -0.14 2.14
N GLN A 15 -12.57 -1.00 1.77
CA GLN A 15 -11.19 -0.89 2.20
C GLN A 15 -10.19 -1.05 1.05
N SER A 16 -10.64 -0.78 -0.19
CA SER A 16 -9.72 -0.58 -1.33
C SER A 16 -8.70 0.53 -1.03
N ASN A 17 -7.54 0.44 -1.66
CA ASN A 17 -6.34 1.23 -1.36
C ASN A 17 -6.52 2.76 -1.47
N TRP A 18 -7.47 3.23 -2.29
CA TRP A 18 -7.62 4.64 -2.63
C TRP A 18 -8.31 5.50 -1.55
N GLY A 19 -8.54 4.92 -0.38
CA GLY A 19 -9.44 5.48 0.62
C GLY A 19 -10.85 5.01 0.30
N GLN A 20 -11.45 4.29 1.24
CA GLN A 20 -12.88 4.03 1.29
C GLN A 20 -13.24 3.97 2.77
N SER A 21 -14.53 4.23 3.05
CA SER A 21 -15.03 4.47 4.40
C SER A 21 -14.73 3.31 5.37
N LEU A 22 -14.53 3.66 6.65
CA LEU A 22 -14.54 2.66 7.73
C LEU A 22 -15.92 1.97 7.84
N GLU A 23 -16.98 2.62 7.35
CA GLU A 23 -18.33 2.07 7.28
C GLU A 23 -18.60 1.35 5.95
N TYR A 24 -19.36 0.25 6.02
CA TYR A 24 -19.82 -0.49 4.84
C TYR A 24 -21.11 0.13 4.28
N ASP A 25 -21.06 0.64 3.06
CA ASP A 25 -22.24 1.14 2.36
C ASP A 25 -23.08 -0.04 1.82
N TRP A 26 -24.24 -0.26 2.45
CA TRP A 26 -25.20 -1.30 2.07
C TRP A 26 -25.85 -1.11 0.70
N ASP A 27 -25.89 0.11 0.16
CA ASP A 27 -26.45 0.39 -1.15
C ASP A 27 -25.41 0.20 -2.25
N LEU A 28 -24.15 0.58 -2.03
CA LEU A 28 -23.04 0.24 -2.92
C LEU A 28 -22.77 -1.27 -2.91
N GLY A 29 -22.86 -1.93 -1.75
CA GLY A 29 -22.69 -3.38 -1.62
C GLY A 29 -23.80 -4.20 -2.28
N ARG A 30 -25.03 -3.68 -2.34
CA ARG A 30 -26.17 -4.35 -3.03
C ARG A 30 -26.26 -4.01 -4.51
N ARG A 31 -25.62 -2.93 -4.98
CA ARG A 31 -25.57 -2.58 -6.41
C ARG A 31 -24.78 -3.65 -7.17
N ALA A 32 -25.45 -4.34 -8.08
CA ALA A 32 -24.77 -5.12 -9.11
C ALA A 32 -23.90 -4.16 -9.93
N VAL A 33 -22.57 -4.22 -9.76
CA VAL A 33 -21.65 -3.44 -10.58
C VAL A 33 -21.63 -4.06 -11.98
N PRO A 34 -22.05 -3.35 -13.04
CA PRO A 34 -22.07 -3.93 -14.37
C PRO A 34 -20.67 -4.38 -14.78
N GLN A 35 -20.55 -5.59 -15.35
CA GLN A 35 -19.29 -6.23 -15.73
C GLN A 35 -18.37 -6.69 -14.58
N ALA A 36 -18.77 -6.57 -13.30
CA ALA A 36 -18.03 -7.18 -12.21
C ALA A 36 -18.23 -8.69 -12.20
N ALA A 37 -17.18 -9.44 -12.56
CA ALA A 37 -17.17 -10.89 -12.53
C ALA A 37 -17.31 -11.43 -11.09
N SER A 38 -18.08 -12.49 -10.92
CA SER A 38 -18.14 -13.29 -9.70
C SER A 38 -16.80 -13.99 -9.41
N PHE A 39 -16.59 -14.44 -8.17
CA PHE A 39 -15.39 -15.20 -7.84
C PHE A 39 -15.25 -16.48 -8.68
N ASP A 40 -16.36 -17.16 -8.98
CA ASP A 40 -16.41 -18.33 -9.87
C ASP A 40 -15.91 -18.01 -11.29
N GLU A 41 -16.40 -16.94 -11.88
CA GLU A 41 -15.96 -16.47 -13.21
C GLU A 41 -14.49 -16.06 -13.20
N ILE A 42 -14.03 -15.37 -12.16
CA ILE A 42 -12.63 -14.98 -11.97
C ILE A 42 -11.72 -16.22 -11.94
N VAL A 43 -11.98 -17.18 -11.05
CA VAL A 43 -11.10 -18.35 -10.91
C VAL A 43 -11.18 -19.29 -12.12
N THR A 44 -12.35 -19.37 -12.79
CA THR A 44 -12.50 -20.10 -14.05
C THR A 44 -11.69 -19.48 -15.18
N ALA A 45 -11.70 -18.14 -15.31
CA ALA A 45 -10.88 -17.42 -16.26
C ALA A 45 -9.38 -17.58 -15.97
N MET A 46 -8.96 -17.47 -14.70
CA MET A 46 -7.57 -17.66 -14.30
C MET A 46 -7.09 -19.10 -14.55
N ASN A 47 -7.91 -20.10 -14.23
CA ASN A 47 -7.63 -21.50 -14.56
C ASN A 47 -7.50 -21.72 -16.08
N THR A 48 -8.33 -21.06 -16.89
CA THR A 48 -8.22 -21.08 -18.35
C THR A 48 -6.89 -20.51 -18.84
N LEU A 49 -6.38 -19.43 -18.22
CA LEU A 49 -5.07 -18.87 -18.55
C LEU A 49 -3.90 -19.75 -18.08
N ILE A 50 -4.03 -20.42 -16.92
CA ILE A 50 -3.04 -21.38 -16.39
C ILE A 50 -2.95 -22.62 -17.30
N THR A 51 -4.08 -23.23 -17.62
CA THR A 51 -4.15 -24.42 -18.49
C THR A 51 -3.68 -24.15 -19.92
N GLN A 52 -3.84 -22.91 -20.41
CA GLN A 52 -3.25 -22.45 -21.67
C GLN A 52 -1.75 -22.09 -21.58
N GLY A 53 -1.12 -22.23 -20.40
CA GLY A 53 0.30 -21.92 -20.17
C GLY A 53 0.66 -20.44 -20.22
N LYS A 54 -0.34 -19.53 -20.23
CA LYS A 54 -0.12 -18.07 -20.33
C LYS A 54 0.40 -17.47 -19.03
N ILE A 55 -0.07 -18.00 -17.90
CA ILE A 55 0.32 -17.60 -16.54
C ILE A 55 0.68 -18.85 -15.73
N ARG A 56 1.64 -18.78 -14.78
CA ARG A 56 1.92 -19.91 -13.86
C ARG A 56 1.03 -19.87 -12.62
N GLY A 57 0.70 -18.67 -12.14
CA GLY A 57 -0.21 -18.42 -11.05
C GLY A 57 -0.86 -17.04 -11.17
N TYR A 58 -1.78 -16.74 -10.24
CA TYR A 58 -2.45 -15.44 -10.19
C TYR A 58 -2.64 -14.96 -8.75
N GLY A 59 -3.04 -13.70 -8.62
CA GLY A 59 -3.40 -13.09 -7.34
C GLY A 59 -4.29 -11.87 -7.53
N ALA A 60 -4.53 -11.13 -6.45
CA ALA A 60 -5.25 -9.86 -6.49
C ALA A 60 -4.43 -8.72 -5.86
N CYS A 61 -4.76 -7.50 -6.25
CA CYS A 61 -4.19 -6.27 -5.75
C CYS A 61 -5.31 -5.34 -5.27
N ASN A 62 -5.02 -4.47 -4.29
CA ASN A 62 -5.96 -3.52 -3.70
C ASN A 62 -7.23 -4.16 -3.06
N ASP A 63 -7.21 -5.46 -2.77
CA ASP A 63 -8.35 -6.20 -2.21
C ASP A 63 -8.12 -6.57 -0.72
N ASN A 64 -9.08 -7.24 -0.07
CA ASN A 64 -9.04 -7.59 1.35
C ASN A 64 -9.40 -9.08 1.58
N ALA A 65 -9.53 -9.49 2.85
CA ALA A 65 -9.85 -10.86 3.24
C ALA A 65 -11.08 -11.43 2.51
N VAL A 66 -12.14 -10.62 2.29
CA VAL A 66 -13.35 -11.04 1.57
C VAL A 66 -13.03 -11.44 0.13
N GLY A 67 -12.15 -10.69 -0.55
CA GLY A 67 -11.72 -11.00 -1.91
C GLY A 67 -10.87 -12.27 -1.98
N LEU A 68 -9.88 -12.39 -1.09
CA LEU A 68 -9.00 -13.56 -1.01
C LEU A 68 -9.79 -14.84 -0.69
N MET A 69 -10.54 -14.85 0.42
CA MET A 69 -11.32 -16.02 0.86
C MET A 69 -12.44 -16.37 -0.13
N GLY A 70 -13.04 -15.36 -0.78
CA GLY A 70 -14.05 -15.56 -1.83
C GLY A 70 -13.50 -16.29 -3.05
N MET A 71 -12.36 -15.82 -3.59
CA MET A 71 -11.67 -16.51 -4.68
C MET A 71 -11.19 -17.91 -4.28
N ALA A 72 -10.57 -18.06 -3.10
CA ALA A 72 -10.06 -19.34 -2.66
C ALA A 72 -11.18 -20.38 -2.40
N GLY A 73 -12.31 -19.94 -1.83
CA GLY A 73 -13.51 -20.77 -1.66
C GLY A 73 -14.12 -21.19 -3.00
N ALA A 74 -14.21 -20.28 -3.98
CA ALA A 74 -14.65 -20.62 -5.33
C ALA A 74 -13.70 -21.60 -6.02
N ALA A 75 -12.39 -21.37 -5.92
CA ALA A 75 -11.35 -22.23 -6.49
C ALA A 75 -11.42 -23.66 -5.93
N ARG A 76 -11.50 -23.81 -4.60
CA ARG A 76 -11.71 -25.11 -3.93
C ARG A 76 -12.96 -25.82 -4.41
N ARG A 77 -14.11 -25.11 -4.50
CA ARG A 77 -15.38 -25.70 -4.94
C ARG A 77 -15.37 -26.14 -6.41
N LEU A 78 -14.65 -25.42 -7.26
CA LEU A 78 -14.54 -25.71 -8.70
C LEU A 78 -13.38 -26.66 -9.03
N GLY A 79 -12.54 -27.04 -8.05
CA GLY A 79 -11.40 -27.94 -8.26
C GLY A 79 -10.25 -27.30 -9.06
N VAL A 80 -10.10 -25.98 -9.00
CA VAL A 80 -9.10 -25.21 -9.76
C VAL A 80 -8.08 -24.52 -8.84
N PRO A 81 -6.92 -24.07 -9.34
CA PRO A 81 -5.95 -23.33 -8.53
C PRO A 81 -6.54 -22.04 -7.92
N GLY A 82 -6.23 -21.81 -6.64
CA GLY A 82 -6.55 -20.57 -5.92
C GLY A 82 -5.57 -19.42 -6.19
N PRO A 83 -5.87 -18.21 -5.71
CA PRO A 83 -4.93 -17.09 -5.76
C PRO A 83 -3.73 -17.38 -4.85
N CYS A 84 -2.51 -17.14 -5.36
CA CYS A 84 -1.26 -17.44 -4.66
C CYS A 84 -0.52 -16.19 -4.15
N THR A 85 -1.01 -14.99 -4.44
CA THR A 85 -0.43 -13.72 -3.95
C THR A 85 -1.48 -12.65 -3.70
N MET A 86 -1.23 -11.79 -2.71
CA MET A 86 -1.99 -10.57 -2.45
C MET A 86 -1.07 -9.36 -2.52
N GLN A 87 -1.39 -8.35 -3.32
CA GLN A 87 -0.56 -7.15 -3.50
C GLN A 87 -1.26 -5.93 -2.91
N ASN A 88 -0.73 -5.38 -1.81
CA ASN A 88 -1.41 -4.31 -1.08
C ASN A 88 -0.43 -3.26 -0.56
N ASP A 89 -0.98 -2.07 -0.31
CA ASP A 89 -0.26 -0.93 0.22
C ASP A 89 0.09 -1.19 1.69
N TYR A 90 1.37 -1.13 2.02
CA TYR A 90 1.85 -1.43 3.36
C TYR A 90 3.14 -0.68 3.69
N SER A 91 3.16 0.01 4.83
CA SER A 91 4.31 0.78 5.33
C SER A 91 4.14 1.14 6.81
N LEU A 92 5.15 1.79 7.41
CA LEU A 92 5.06 2.35 8.77
C LEU A 92 3.85 3.27 9.01
N VAL A 93 3.31 3.91 7.96
CA VAL A 93 2.10 4.77 8.01
C VAL A 93 0.86 4.12 7.37
N ASN A 94 0.95 2.88 6.87
CA ASN A 94 -0.19 2.13 6.38
C ASN A 94 -0.11 0.66 6.82
N ARG A 95 -0.90 0.30 7.84
CA ARG A 95 -0.98 -1.07 8.36
C ARG A 95 -2.37 -1.69 8.22
N ARG A 96 -3.24 -1.14 7.36
CA ARG A 96 -4.66 -1.56 7.21
C ARG A 96 -4.84 -3.07 6.98
N VAL A 97 -3.89 -3.71 6.31
CA VAL A 97 -3.91 -5.16 6.02
C VAL A 97 -3.76 -6.05 7.26
N GLU A 98 -3.23 -5.51 8.36
CA GLU A 98 -3.19 -6.16 9.67
C GLU A 98 -4.54 -6.04 10.41
N GLU A 99 -5.40 -5.10 10.01
CA GLU A 99 -6.66 -4.80 10.69
C GLU A 99 -7.90 -5.33 9.95
N ASN A 100 -7.79 -5.55 8.63
CA ASN A 100 -8.89 -6.04 7.79
C ASN A 100 -8.90 -7.56 7.57
N GLY A 101 -8.18 -8.30 8.42
CA GLY A 101 -8.04 -9.75 8.36
C GLY A 101 -7.25 -10.28 7.15
N LEU A 102 -6.73 -9.43 6.27
CA LEU A 102 -6.01 -9.89 5.07
C LEU A 102 -4.72 -10.62 5.44
N SER A 103 -3.96 -10.13 6.43
CA SER A 103 -2.74 -10.78 6.91
C SER A 103 -3.01 -12.21 7.40
N GLU A 104 -4.09 -12.40 8.18
CA GLU A 104 -4.53 -13.72 8.67
C GLU A 104 -4.94 -14.63 7.52
N ALA A 105 -5.83 -14.16 6.64
CA ALA A 105 -6.30 -14.91 5.47
C ALA A 105 -5.15 -15.30 4.51
N SER A 106 -4.18 -14.42 4.31
CA SER A 106 -3.00 -14.67 3.47
C SER A 106 -2.00 -15.67 4.07
N SER A 107 -2.06 -15.90 5.38
CA SER A 107 -1.03 -16.66 6.10
C SER A 107 -0.89 -18.10 5.59
N PRO A 108 0.29 -18.74 5.77
CA PRO A 108 0.48 -20.15 5.46
C PRO A 108 -0.48 -21.13 6.16
N ALA A 109 -1.18 -20.68 7.20
CA ALA A 109 -2.16 -21.48 7.93
C ALA A 109 -3.57 -21.48 7.31
N ILE A 110 -3.89 -20.52 6.42
CA ILE A 110 -5.21 -20.40 5.79
C ILE A 110 -5.11 -20.60 4.28
N GLU A 111 -4.75 -19.55 3.51
CA GLU A 111 -4.67 -19.64 2.04
C GLU A 111 -3.24 -19.72 1.49
N ASN A 112 -2.22 -19.50 2.32
CA ASN A 112 -0.81 -19.52 1.91
C ASN A 112 -0.53 -18.64 0.66
N ALA A 113 -1.12 -17.45 0.63
CA ALA A 113 -1.05 -16.50 -0.48
C ALA A 113 -0.03 -15.40 -0.15
N GLY A 114 1.12 -15.40 -0.82
CA GLY A 114 2.23 -14.49 -0.49
C GLY A 114 1.87 -13.00 -0.60
N PHE A 115 2.14 -12.24 0.46
CA PHE A 115 1.84 -10.81 0.50
C PHE A 115 2.98 -9.97 -0.13
N MET A 116 2.63 -9.20 -1.15
CA MET A 116 3.50 -8.25 -1.85
C MET A 116 3.18 -6.81 -1.40
N ALA A 117 3.96 -6.29 -0.47
CA ALA A 117 3.85 -4.92 0.03
C ALA A 117 4.34 -3.91 -1.01
N TYR A 118 3.51 -2.98 -1.50
CA TYR A 118 3.99 -1.81 -2.24
C TYR A 118 3.82 -0.52 -1.42
N ASN A 119 4.44 0.56 -1.90
CA ASN A 119 4.55 1.83 -1.18
C ASN A 119 5.15 1.68 0.23
N VAL A 120 6.11 0.76 0.41
CA VAL A 120 6.86 0.59 1.67
C VAL A 120 7.50 1.90 2.17
N LEU A 121 7.86 2.79 1.24
CA LEU A 121 8.39 4.14 1.52
C LEU A 121 7.33 5.26 1.46
N ALA A 122 6.04 4.95 1.34
CA ALA A 122 4.91 5.89 1.29
C ALA A 122 5.10 7.04 0.27
N GLY A 123 5.28 6.72 -1.02
CA GLY A 123 5.62 7.73 -2.05
C GLY A 123 6.99 8.42 -1.87
N GLY A 124 7.80 7.92 -0.94
CA GLY A 124 9.05 8.52 -0.48
C GLY A 124 8.92 9.35 0.80
N MET A 125 7.73 9.50 1.40
CA MET A 125 7.54 10.25 2.66
C MET A 125 8.44 9.72 3.78
N LEU A 126 8.57 8.39 3.88
CA LEU A 126 9.39 7.73 4.89
C LEU A 126 10.91 7.82 4.64
N THR A 127 11.35 8.51 3.59
CA THR A 127 12.79 8.82 3.37
C THR A 127 13.22 10.14 4.02
N GLY A 128 12.27 10.95 4.55
CA GLY A 128 12.55 12.26 5.15
C GLY A 128 12.79 13.41 4.17
N LYS A 129 12.94 13.14 2.86
CA LYS A 129 13.34 14.11 1.84
C LYS A 129 12.37 15.28 1.57
N TYR A 130 11.13 15.21 2.06
CA TYR A 130 10.11 16.24 1.84
C TYR A 130 9.98 17.24 3.02
N GLY A 131 11.04 17.43 3.82
CA GLY A 131 11.11 18.52 4.80
C GLY A 131 10.04 18.45 5.89
N LEU A 132 9.95 17.29 6.57
CA LEU A 132 8.84 16.90 7.47
C LEU A 132 8.58 17.83 8.67
N GLY A 133 9.36 18.89 8.89
CA GLY A 133 9.16 19.89 9.94
C GLY A 133 8.86 21.33 9.45
N SER A 134 8.67 21.55 8.15
CA SER A 134 8.32 22.87 7.61
C SER A 134 6.81 23.01 7.39
N SER A 135 6.22 24.04 7.98
CA SER A 135 4.87 24.55 7.70
C SER A 135 4.83 25.45 6.46
N SER A 136 5.81 25.31 5.55
CA SER A 136 5.95 26.16 4.38
C SER A 136 4.83 25.88 3.38
N SER A 137 4.08 26.94 3.05
CA SER A 137 3.16 26.99 1.91
C SER A 137 3.83 26.77 0.55
N ASP A 138 5.17 26.78 0.52
CA ASP A 138 5.98 26.37 -0.61
C ASP A 138 5.86 24.85 -0.79
N GLY A 139 5.01 24.45 -1.73
CA GLY A 139 4.55 23.08 -1.90
C GLY A 139 5.64 22.03 -2.18
N PRO A 140 5.28 20.73 -2.13
CA PRO A 140 6.25 19.64 -2.25
C PRO A 140 7.08 19.76 -3.54
N SER A 141 8.39 19.50 -3.45
CA SER A 141 9.31 19.55 -4.58
C SER A 141 8.69 18.89 -5.82
N PRO A 142 8.46 19.63 -6.94
CA PRO A 142 7.60 19.17 -8.03
C PRO A 142 8.08 17.83 -8.61
N ALA A 143 7.21 16.82 -8.68
CA ALA A 143 7.60 15.45 -9.02
C ALA A 143 7.98 15.24 -10.50
N ALA A 144 8.60 14.09 -10.77
CA ALA A 144 8.52 13.46 -12.07
C ALA A 144 7.09 12.91 -12.29
N VAL A 145 6.44 13.35 -13.37
CA VAL A 145 5.13 12.83 -13.78
C VAL A 145 5.32 11.49 -14.47
N ASP A 146 4.53 10.48 -14.09
CA ASP A 146 4.33 9.26 -14.89
C ASP A 146 3.61 9.64 -16.20
N ASP A 147 4.38 10.10 -17.20
CA ASP A 147 3.88 10.63 -18.48
C ASP A 147 3.87 9.54 -19.56
N SER A 148 2.73 9.37 -20.23
CA SER A 148 2.58 8.43 -21.34
C SER A 148 3.31 8.88 -22.62
N ASN A 149 3.74 10.14 -22.69
CA ASN A 149 4.63 10.64 -23.73
C ASN A 149 6.10 10.36 -23.38
N GLN A 150 6.78 9.58 -24.23
CA GLN A 150 8.16 9.13 -24.00
C GLN A 150 9.18 10.29 -23.95
N GLU A 151 9.01 11.34 -24.76
CA GLU A 151 9.94 12.48 -24.77
C GLU A 151 9.85 13.30 -23.48
N ARG A 152 8.63 13.56 -22.99
CA ARG A 152 8.43 14.24 -21.71
C ARG A 152 8.84 13.37 -20.52
N SER A 153 8.62 12.06 -20.59
CA SER A 153 9.13 11.11 -19.60
C SER A 153 10.66 11.14 -19.53
N ALA A 154 11.35 11.11 -20.68
CA ALA A 154 12.81 11.24 -20.76
C ALA A 154 13.31 12.61 -20.24
N ALA A 155 12.61 13.71 -20.55
CA ALA A 155 12.93 15.04 -20.02
C ALA A 155 12.75 15.13 -18.49
N ASN A 156 11.71 14.50 -17.94
CA ASN A 156 11.49 14.40 -16.49
C ASN A 156 12.56 13.54 -15.81
N GLN A 157 13.06 12.49 -16.48
CA GLN A 157 14.16 11.65 -15.99
C GLN A 157 15.51 12.37 -15.93
N ALA A 158 15.71 13.47 -16.66
CA ALA A 158 16.92 14.28 -16.58
C ALA A 158 17.05 15.07 -15.26
N ASN A 159 15.94 15.28 -14.55
CA ASN A 159 15.90 15.84 -13.19
C ASN A 159 14.86 15.10 -12.34
N PRO A 160 15.15 13.85 -11.92
CA PRO A 160 14.16 12.96 -11.33
C PRO A 160 13.81 13.39 -9.91
N ARG A 161 12.63 14.00 -9.75
CA ARG A 161 12.11 14.52 -8.47
C ARG A 161 11.06 13.58 -7.86
N GLY A 162 10.92 13.63 -6.54
CA GLY A 162 10.12 12.65 -5.77
C GLY A 162 8.62 12.70 -6.05
N ARG A 163 7.96 11.54 -5.99
CA ARG A 163 6.61 11.24 -6.54
C ARG A 163 5.40 12.02 -5.95
N MET A 164 5.59 12.88 -4.96
CA MET A 164 4.50 13.48 -4.14
C MET A 164 3.81 14.72 -4.76
N ASP A 165 3.53 14.72 -6.07
CA ASP A 165 2.81 15.82 -6.74
C ASP A 165 1.28 15.70 -6.67
N THR A 166 0.59 16.57 -7.42
CA THR A 166 -0.87 16.59 -7.61
C THR A 166 -1.27 16.27 -9.05
N ARG A 167 -0.55 15.36 -9.72
CA ARG A 167 -0.77 14.99 -11.13
C ARG A 167 -0.64 13.48 -11.33
N GLY A 168 -1.34 12.93 -12.31
CA GLY A 168 -1.29 11.49 -12.63
C GLY A 168 -1.43 10.60 -11.37
N TRP A 169 -0.49 9.68 -11.18
CA TRP A 169 -0.45 8.80 -9.99
C TRP A 169 -0.12 9.53 -8.67
N GLY A 170 0.53 10.70 -8.69
CA GLY A 170 0.86 11.45 -7.46
C GLY A 170 -0.37 11.98 -6.73
N ASN A 171 -1.47 12.24 -7.43
CA ASN A 171 -2.78 12.52 -6.81
C ASN A 171 -3.20 11.42 -5.83
N THR A 172 -2.93 10.16 -6.15
CA THR A 172 -3.29 9.02 -5.30
C THR A 172 -2.45 8.90 -4.03
N LEU A 173 -1.31 9.60 -3.97
CA LEU A 173 -0.43 9.65 -2.79
C LEU A 173 -0.88 10.70 -1.76
N ILE A 174 -2.02 11.36 -1.99
CA ILE A 174 -2.63 12.29 -1.01
C ILE A 174 -2.84 11.65 0.36
N ARG A 175 -3.09 10.33 0.39
CA ARG A 175 -3.18 9.53 1.62
C ARG A 175 -1.96 9.63 2.54
N TYR A 176 -0.77 9.97 2.04
CA TYR A 176 0.42 10.16 2.88
C TYR A 176 0.73 11.63 3.21
N ARG A 177 -0.17 12.56 2.83
CA ARG A 177 0.00 14.01 3.05
C ARG A 177 -0.79 14.55 4.24
N THR A 178 -1.61 13.73 4.89
CA THR A 178 -2.31 14.09 6.13
C THR A 178 -1.31 14.51 7.22
N ASP A 179 -1.74 15.41 8.10
CA ASP A 179 -0.87 15.91 9.17
C ASP A 179 -0.41 14.78 10.09
N ALA A 180 -1.31 13.86 10.48
CA ALA A 180 -0.97 12.67 11.24
C ALA A 180 0.08 11.76 10.53
N ALA A 181 0.03 11.64 9.19
CA ALA A 181 1.02 10.86 8.45
C ALA A 181 2.37 11.58 8.36
N ARG A 182 2.37 12.92 8.28
CA ARG A 182 3.57 13.75 8.35
C ARG A 182 4.22 13.67 9.74
N GLU A 183 3.45 13.82 10.81
CA GLU A 183 3.90 13.71 12.20
C GLU A 183 4.47 12.33 12.51
N ALA A 184 3.76 11.25 12.14
CA ALA A 184 4.28 9.89 12.28
C ALA A 184 5.62 9.72 11.52
N ALA A 185 5.73 10.26 10.29
CA ALA A 185 6.98 10.23 9.54
C ALA A 185 8.12 11.03 10.20
N VAL A 186 7.84 12.13 10.90
CA VAL A 186 8.84 12.86 11.73
C VAL A 186 9.34 11.95 12.85
N GLU A 187 8.42 11.34 13.60
CA GLU A 187 8.77 10.46 14.72
C GLU A 187 9.58 9.25 14.25
N TYR A 188 9.17 8.57 13.17
CA TYR A 188 9.93 7.47 12.58
C TYR A 188 11.32 7.91 12.08
N ALA A 189 11.45 9.09 11.45
CA ALA A 189 12.75 9.59 11.03
C ALA A 189 13.65 9.95 12.23
N ALA A 190 13.08 10.38 13.37
CA ALA A 190 13.81 10.60 14.61
C ALA A 190 14.26 9.27 15.26
N LEU A 191 13.40 8.25 15.27
CA LEU A 191 13.74 6.90 15.72
C LEU A 191 14.87 6.29 14.85
N ALA A 192 14.80 6.40 13.53
CA ALA A 192 15.86 5.93 12.64
C ALA A 192 17.23 6.51 13.04
N ARG A 193 17.30 7.83 13.24
CA ARG A 193 18.52 8.52 13.69
C ARG A 193 18.98 8.07 15.08
N LYS A 194 18.05 7.88 16.03
CA LYS A 194 18.35 7.41 17.40
C LYS A 194 19.06 6.04 17.38
N TYR A 195 18.67 5.15 16.46
CA TYR A 195 19.24 3.81 16.31
C TYR A 195 20.31 3.71 15.19
N GLY A 196 20.81 4.83 14.68
CA GLY A 196 21.92 4.87 13.70
C GLY A 196 21.57 4.43 12.28
N MET A 197 20.28 4.41 11.91
CA MET A 197 19.77 4.01 10.59
C MET A 197 19.33 5.23 9.76
N THR A 198 19.23 5.08 8.43
CA THR A 198 18.48 6.05 7.61
C THR A 198 16.97 5.82 7.76
N PRO A 199 16.11 6.84 7.55
CA PRO A 199 14.66 6.64 7.52
C PRO A 199 14.23 5.61 6.46
N THR A 200 14.91 5.58 5.31
CA THR A 200 14.72 4.56 4.27
C THR A 200 15.04 3.15 4.79
N GLU A 201 16.18 2.96 5.46
CA GLU A 201 16.55 1.67 6.05
C GLU A 201 15.50 1.21 7.07
N LEU A 202 15.08 2.10 7.97
CA LEU A 202 14.08 1.78 8.99
C LEU A 202 12.77 1.28 8.36
N ALA A 203 12.25 2.00 7.36
CA ALA A 203 11.00 1.64 6.70
C ALA A 203 11.08 0.31 5.92
N LEU A 204 12.18 0.07 5.22
CA LEU A 204 12.40 -1.18 4.47
C LEU A 204 12.61 -2.38 5.40
N ARG A 205 13.43 -2.23 6.45
CA ARG A 205 13.65 -3.28 7.45
C ARG A 205 12.38 -3.57 8.26
N PHE A 206 11.60 -2.54 8.60
CA PHE A 206 10.30 -2.71 9.25
C PHE A 206 9.41 -3.61 8.41
N ALA A 207 9.19 -3.30 7.13
CA ALA A 207 8.30 -4.10 6.30
C ALA A 207 8.84 -5.50 6.00
N ALA A 208 10.15 -5.66 5.80
CA ALA A 208 10.78 -6.96 5.56
C ALA A 208 10.71 -7.91 6.77
N GLY A 209 10.69 -7.38 8.00
CA GLY A 209 10.57 -8.17 9.23
C GLY A 209 9.12 -8.50 9.65
N ARG A 210 8.10 -8.22 8.82
CA ARG A 210 6.70 -8.45 9.19
C ARG A 210 6.27 -9.84 8.70
N PRO A 211 5.77 -10.74 9.57
CA PRO A 211 5.46 -12.13 9.20
C PRO A 211 4.51 -12.30 8.00
N ALA A 212 3.64 -11.32 7.74
CA ALA A 212 2.77 -11.33 6.58
C ALA A 212 3.54 -11.08 5.27
N VAL A 213 4.54 -10.20 5.26
CA VAL A 213 5.18 -9.65 4.05
C VAL A 213 6.19 -10.63 3.46
N THR A 214 5.83 -11.27 2.35
CA THR A 214 6.75 -12.16 1.62
C THR A 214 7.64 -11.41 0.63
N THR A 215 7.20 -10.26 0.12
CA THR A 215 7.94 -9.44 -0.85
C THR A 215 7.67 -7.95 -0.63
N SER A 216 8.71 -7.12 -0.68
CA SER A 216 8.60 -5.66 -0.71
C SER A 216 8.86 -5.11 -2.12
N LEU A 217 7.87 -4.45 -2.71
CA LEU A 217 7.90 -3.79 -4.00
C LEU A 217 8.36 -2.33 -3.82
N VAL A 218 9.64 -2.08 -4.08
CA VAL A 218 10.29 -0.77 -3.93
C VAL A 218 10.58 -0.18 -5.30
N GLY A 219 10.26 1.10 -5.50
CA GLY A 219 10.57 1.85 -6.71
C GLY A 219 11.68 2.86 -6.50
N HIS A 220 12.53 3.03 -7.51
CA HIS A 220 13.72 3.89 -7.47
C HIS A 220 13.78 4.80 -8.70
N THR A 221 14.27 6.02 -8.53
CA THR A 221 14.53 6.97 -9.63
C THR A 221 16.03 7.25 -9.83
N SER A 222 16.91 6.59 -9.08
CA SER A 222 18.36 6.59 -9.29
C SER A 222 19.01 5.32 -8.74
N LEU A 223 20.20 4.98 -9.24
CA LEU A 223 20.97 3.82 -8.76
C LEU A 223 21.32 3.93 -7.27
N ALA A 224 21.62 5.14 -6.77
CA ALA A 224 21.91 5.35 -5.35
C ALA A 224 20.74 4.97 -4.41
N GLN A 225 19.48 5.18 -4.84
CA GLN A 225 18.31 4.74 -4.07
C GLN A 225 18.13 3.21 -4.10
N LEU A 226 18.49 2.59 -5.22
CA LEU A 226 18.50 1.12 -5.36
C LEU A 226 19.59 0.51 -4.47
N ASP A 227 20.79 1.08 -4.46
CA ASP A 227 21.91 0.66 -3.61
C ASP A 227 21.58 0.81 -2.11
N GLU A 228 20.96 1.93 -1.69
CA GLU A 228 20.45 2.11 -0.32
C GLU A 228 19.44 1.01 0.05
N SER A 229 18.50 0.71 -0.85
CA SER A 229 17.47 -0.31 -0.62
C SER A 229 18.06 -1.72 -0.55
N ILE A 230 19.02 -2.06 -1.42
CA ILE A 230 19.77 -3.32 -1.36
C ILE A 230 20.55 -3.41 -0.04
N GLY A 231 21.14 -2.31 0.43
CA GLY A 231 21.77 -2.21 1.75
C GLY A 231 20.81 -2.55 2.88
N ALA A 232 19.62 -1.94 2.88
CA ALA A 232 18.58 -2.17 3.87
C ALA A 232 18.07 -3.62 3.89
N PHE A 233 17.83 -4.24 2.73
CA PHE A 233 17.44 -5.67 2.67
C PHE A 233 18.58 -6.61 3.09
N LYS A 234 19.84 -6.29 2.79
CA LYS A 234 21.01 -7.01 3.33
C LYS A 234 21.17 -6.85 4.84
N ALA A 235 20.67 -5.76 5.43
CA ALA A 235 20.61 -5.57 6.87
C ALA A 235 19.44 -6.36 7.49
N ALA A 236 18.24 -6.33 6.89
CA ALA A 236 17.09 -7.15 7.30
C ALA A 236 17.44 -8.66 7.31
N ALA A 237 18.12 -9.16 6.29
CA ALA A 237 18.53 -10.56 6.18
C ALA A 237 19.54 -11.03 7.25
N LYS A 238 20.11 -10.11 8.04
CA LYS A 238 20.99 -10.44 9.19
C LYS A 238 20.24 -10.51 10.52
N GLY A 239 19.01 -10.00 10.57
CA GLY A 239 18.20 -9.94 11.79
C GLY A 239 17.22 -8.77 11.78
N ASP A 240 16.16 -8.95 12.57
CA ASP A 240 15.08 -7.99 12.74
C ASP A 240 15.54 -6.65 13.34
N LEU A 241 14.63 -5.69 13.41
CA LEU A 241 14.83 -4.49 14.19
C LEU A 241 14.89 -4.85 15.69
N PRO A 242 15.75 -4.20 16.50
CA PRO A 242 15.76 -4.36 17.95
C PRO A 242 14.37 -4.25 18.59
N GLU A 243 14.09 -5.05 19.62
CA GLU A 243 12.76 -5.15 20.25
C GLU A 243 12.29 -3.80 20.84
N ASP A 244 13.21 -3.02 21.42
CA ASP A 244 12.97 -1.66 21.90
C ASP A 244 12.60 -0.68 20.77
N LEU A 245 13.27 -0.78 19.62
CA LEU A 245 12.90 -0.03 18.42
C LEU A 245 11.54 -0.47 17.86
N GLN A 246 11.24 -1.77 17.84
CA GLN A 246 9.93 -2.27 17.41
C GLN A 246 8.81 -1.74 18.32
N TRP A 247 9.02 -1.75 19.64
CA TRP A 247 8.10 -1.16 20.61
C TRP A 247 7.93 0.36 20.42
N GLU A 248 9.01 1.11 20.15
CA GLU A 248 8.90 2.55 19.84
C GLU A 248 8.17 2.81 18.52
N ILE A 249 8.35 1.98 17.49
CA ILE A 249 7.58 2.04 16.24
C ILE A 249 6.09 1.81 16.50
N ASP A 250 5.74 0.76 17.26
CA ASP A 250 4.34 0.46 17.58
C ASP A 250 3.70 1.57 18.44
N ARG A 251 4.46 2.23 19.32
CA ARG A 251 3.99 3.42 20.04
C ARG A 251 3.69 4.60 19.12
N VAL A 252 4.51 4.87 18.10
CA VAL A 252 4.22 5.92 17.10
C VAL A 252 2.97 5.55 16.29
N HIS A 253 2.85 4.28 15.88
CA HIS A 253 1.69 3.79 15.16
C HIS A 253 0.38 3.90 15.97
N LEU A 254 0.41 3.58 17.27
CA LEU A 254 -0.78 3.63 18.13
C LEU A 254 -1.27 5.06 18.44
N LYS A 255 -0.38 6.07 18.44
CA LYS A 255 -0.79 7.49 18.46
C LYS A 255 -1.52 7.87 17.17
N ASN A 256 -0.98 7.41 16.05
CA ASN A 256 -1.34 7.81 14.69
C ASN A 256 -1.93 6.61 13.93
N ARG A 257 -2.97 5.98 14.49
CA ARG A 257 -3.52 4.72 13.97
C ARG A 257 -4.30 4.98 12.67
N LEU A 258 -3.86 4.35 11.57
CA LEU A 258 -4.34 4.62 10.20
C LEU A 258 -4.35 6.13 9.85
N PRO A 259 -3.19 6.80 9.90
CA PRO A 259 -3.11 8.26 9.81
C PRO A 259 -3.50 8.79 8.42
N LEU A 260 -3.59 7.91 7.44
CA LEU A 260 -3.99 8.18 6.06
C LEU A 260 -5.38 8.85 5.91
N PHE A 261 -6.24 8.67 6.92
CA PHE A 261 -7.61 9.17 6.97
C PHE A 261 -7.80 10.32 7.96
N SER A 262 -6.77 10.64 8.76
CA SER A 262 -6.83 11.72 9.74
C SER A 262 -6.44 13.04 9.07
N ASN A 263 -7.42 13.67 8.43
CA ASN A 263 -7.28 15.02 7.89
C ASN A 263 -7.74 16.05 8.94
N ALA A 264 -7.19 17.26 8.93
CA ALA A 264 -7.73 18.39 9.70
C ALA A 264 -9.16 18.77 9.24
N ASN A 265 -9.52 18.41 7.99
CA ASN A 265 -10.90 18.48 7.48
C ASN A 265 -11.74 17.30 8.00
N THR A 266 -12.00 17.27 9.31
CA THR A 266 -13.08 16.49 9.91
C THR A 266 -13.92 17.42 10.79
N GLY A 267 -14.47 18.51 10.18
CA GLY A 267 -15.16 19.67 10.81
C GLY A 267 -16.44 20.38 10.20
N SER A 268 -16.97 20.13 8.98
CA SER A 268 -18.38 20.46 8.57
C SER A 268 -19.22 19.27 7.98
N ASP A 269 -20.42 18.96 8.50
CA ASP A 269 -21.27 17.79 8.13
C ASP A 269 -22.07 17.93 6.79
N TRP A 270 -23.05 17.05 6.53
CA TRP A 270 -23.94 17.13 5.35
C TRP A 270 -24.78 18.43 5.29
N LEU A 271 -25.04 19.08 6.43
CA LEU A 271 -25.70 20.38 6.56
C LEU A 271 -24.70 21.54 6.74
N ASN A 272 -23.40 21.25 6.64
CA ASN A 272 -22.28 22.17 6.83
C ASN A 272 -22.02 22.58 8.31
N GLU A 273 -22.51 21.80 9.28
CA GLU A 273 -22.38 21.98 10.74
C GLU A 273 -21.72 20.74 11.42
N GLY A 274 -20.38 20.67 11.47
CA GLY A 274 -19.62 19.67 12.26
C GLY A 274 -19.41 18.26 11.63
N GLU A 275 -18.40 18.05 10.79
CA GLU A 275 -18.12 16.76 10.08
C GLU A 275 -17.84 15.60 11.02
N ILE A 276 -18.18 14.44 10.50
CA ILE A 276 -17.38 13.22 10.60
C ILE A 276 -17.47 12.57 9.21
N GLY A 277 -16.34 12.18 8.60
CA GLY A 277 -16.32 11.28 7.42
C GLY A 277 -16.23 11.93 6.03
N GLU A 278 -15.47 11.29 5.14
CA GLU A 278 -14.99 11.87 3.87
C GLU A 278 -16.03 11.98 2.74
N ARG A 279 -15.91 13.05 1.94
CA ARG A 279 -16.21 12.99 0.49
C ARG A 279 -14.90 12.86 -0.30
N ILE A 280 -14.60 11.65 -0.74
CA ILE A 280 -13.50 11.39 -1.70
C ILE A 280 -14.00 11.72 -3.13
N PRO A 281 -13.24 12.47 -3.96
CA PRO A 281 -13.58 12.75 -5.37
C PRO A 281 -13.57 11.53 -6.29
#